data_AF-A0A1G7PKG7-F1
#
_entry.id   AF-A0A1G7PKG7-F1
#
_cell.length_a   1.000
_cell.length_b   1.000
_cell.length_c   1.000
_cell.angle_alpha   90.00
_cell.angle_beta   90.00
_cell.angle_gamma   90.00
#
_symmetry.space_group_name_H-M   'P 1'
#
loop_
_entity.id
_entity.type
_entity.pdbx_description
1 polymer ?
#
loop_
_entity_poly.entity_id
_entity_poly.type
_entity_poly.pdbx_seq_one_letter_code
_entity_poly.pdbx_strand_id
1 'polypeptide(L)'
;MNKILTIKLLAIGVIVMGFVHIAATFSPMIADKLAPLSEGMQRACIYFSLMCGAMLILGGSIVHTLCGKAKEHPFLRTLLLLTYSMLVVDGILAVCFMPHNPCAWVIFVLSLLLLVVPKYK
;
A
#
# COMPACT_ATOMS: atom_id res chain seq x y z
N MET A 1 -5.54 -7.49 23.24
CA MET A 1 -5.18 -7.86 21.86
C MET A 1 -3.69 -7.59 21.66
N ASN A 2 -2.92 -8.55 21.13
CA ASN A 2 -1.47 -8.39 20.94
C ASN A 2 -1.20 -7.34 19.85
N LYS A 3 -0.63 -6.18 20.22
CA LYS A 3 -0.41 -5.02 19.31
C LYS A 3 0.39 -5.40 18.07
N ILE A 4 1.39 -6.27 18.23
CA ILE A 4 2.21 -6.76 17.13
C ILE A 4 1.38 -7.60 16.17
N LEU A 5 0.48 -8.44 16.68
CA LEU A 5 -0.45 -9.22 15.86
C LEU A 5 -1.37 -8.31 15.05
N THR A 6 -1.90 -7.24 15.66
CA THR A 6 -2.74 -6.26 14.95
C THR A 6 -1.99 -5.59 13.80
N ILE A 7 -0.75 -5.15 14.03
CA ILE A 7 0.10 -4.55 12.98
C ILE A 7 0.35 -5.56 11.84
N LYS A 8 0.63 -6.82 12.19
CA LYS A 8 0.83 -7.89 11.20
C LYS A 8 -0.41 -8.16 10.36
N LEU A 9 -1.61 -8.13 10.95
CA LEU A 9 -2.88 -8.31 10.24
C LEU A 9 -3.17 -7.13 9.31
N LEU A 10 -2.96 -5.90 9.78
CA LEU A 10 -3.08 -4.71 8.92
C LEU A 10 -2.11 -4.76 7.75
N ALA A 11 -0.87 -5.19 7.99
CA ALA A 11 0.15 -5.35 6.95
C ALA A 11 -0.25 -6.41 5.91
N ILE A 12 -0.85 -7.52 6.33
CA ILE A 12 -1.43 -8.51 5.41
C ILE A 12 -2.53 -7.87 4.55
N GLY A 13 -3.40 -7.05 5.15
CA GLY A 13 -4.41 -6.30 4.41
C GLY A 13 -3.80 -5.44 3.30
N VAL A 14 -2.73 -4.71 3.59
CA VAL A 14 -2.00 -3.90 2.59
C VAL A 14 -1.41 -4.77 1.47
N ILE A 15 -0.83 -5.92 1.81
CA ILE A 15 -0.29 -6.87 0.82
C ILE A 15 -1.40 -7.35 -0.12
N VAL A 16 -2.55 -7.78 0.44
CA VAL A 16 -3.71 -8.22 -0.33
C VAL A 16 -4.20 -7.11 -1.26
N MET A 17 -4.29 -5.87 -0.77
CA MET A 17 -4.67 -4.73 -1.60
C MET A 17 -3.68 -4.47 -2.74
N GLY A 18 -2.38 -4.71 -2.54
CA GLY A 18 -1.39 -4.63 -3.61
C GLY A 18 -1.63 -5.67 -4.72
N PHE A 19 -1.96 -6.92 -4.35
CA PHE A 19 -2.34 -7.94 -5.34
C PHE A 19 -3.64 -7.59 -6.07
N VAL A 20 -4.66 -7.11 -5.33
CA VAL A 20 -5.92 -6.64 -5.91
C VAL A 20 -5.69 -5.50 -6.90
N HIS A 21 -4.81 -4.56 -6.56
CA HIS A 21 -4.43 -3.45 -7.44
C HIS A 21 -3.80 -3.97 -8.74
N ILE A 22 -2.80 -4.84 -8.65
CA ILE A 22 -2.14 -5.44 -9.84
C ILE A 22 -3.15 -6.16 -10.71
N ALA A 23 -4.02 -6.98 -10.13
CA ALA A 23 -5.06 -7.70 -10.86
C ALA A 23 -6.05 -6.74 -11.55
N ALA A 24 -6.43 -5.66 -10.85
CA ALA A 24 -7.32 -4.64 -11.39
C ALA A 24 -6.69 -3.86 -12.57
N THR A 25 -5.37 -3.64 -12.57
CA THR A 25 -4.64 -2.98 -13.67
C THR A 25 -4.88 -3.67 -15.01
N PHE A 26 -5.00 -5.00 -15.03
CA PHE A 26 -5.24 -5.79 -16.23
C PHE A 26 -6.71 -6.05 -16.53
N SER A 27 -7.63 -5.51 -15.72
CA SER A 27 -9.05 -5.66 -15.97
C SER A 27 -9.47 -4.85 -17.23
N PRO A 28 -10.49 -5.32 -17.98
CA PRO A 28 -11.04 -4.59 -19.13
C PRO A 28 -11.45 -3.16 -18.75
N MET A 29 -11.91 -3.00 -17.51
CA MET A 29 -12.32 -1.74 -16.91
C MET A 29 -11.24 -0.64 -16.93
N ILE A 30 -9.96 -1.03 -16.94
CA ILE A 30 -8.81 -0.11 -17.04
C ILE A 30 -8.25 -0.11 -18.47
N ALA A 31 -8.15 -1.27 -19.11
CA ALA A 31 -7.66 -1.37 -20.50
C ALA A 31 -8.51 -0.55 -21.49
N ASP A 32 -9.85 -0.64 -21.39
CA ASP A 32 -10.78 0.08 -22.27
C ASP A 32 -10.76 1.59 -22.02
N LYS A 33 -10.48 2.01 -20.77
CA LYS A 33 -10.34 3.43 -20.41
C LYS A 33 -9.00 4.03 -20.82
N LEU A 34 -8.00 3.19 -21.08
CA LEU A 34 -6.67 3.60 -21.56
C LEU A 34 -6.57 3.59 -23.10
N ALA A 35 -7.54 3.00 -23.81
CA ALA A 35 -7.58 2.97 -25.27
C ALA A 35 -7.46 4.34 -25.99
N PRO A 36 -7.88 5.48 -25.41
CA PRO A 36 -7.67 6.79 -26.04
C PRO A 36 -6.22 7.30 -25.98
N LEU A 37 -5.33 6.68 -25.17
CA LEU A 37 -3.94 7.10 -25.07
C LEU A 37 -3.09 6.54 -26.23
N SER A 38 -1.99 7.22 -26.53
CA SER A 38 -0.95 6.63 -27.38
C SER A 38 -0.37 5.38 -26.73
N GLU A 39 0.09 4.42 -27.54
CA GLU A 39 0.63 3.14 -27.03
C GLU A 39 1.73 3.34 -25.97
N GLY A 40 2.59 4.35 -26.17
CA GLY A 40 3.66 4.69 -25.23
C GLY A 40 3.13 5.14 -23.87
N MET A 41 2.13 6.01 -23.86
CA MET A 41 1.52 6.49 -22.61
C MET A 41 0.70 5.39 -21.92
N GLN A 42 0.00 4.55 -22.68
CA GLN A 42 -0.72 3.39 -22.13
C GLN A 42 0.24 2.43 -21.41
N ARG A 43 1.37 2.07 -22.03
CA ARG A 43 2.39 1.21 -21.41
C ARG A 43 2.99 1.85 -20.15
N ALA A 44 3.24 3.16 -20.18
CA ALA A 44 3.73 3.89 -19.01
C ALA A 44 2.72 3.86 -17.85
N CYS A 45 1.45 4.12 -18.10
CA CYS A 45 0.39 4.06 -17.08
C CYS A 45 0.25 2.65 -16.47
N ILE A 46 0.30 1.60 -17.30
CA ILE A 46 0.29 0.21 -16.83
C ILE A 46 1.50 -0.04 -15.94
N TYR A 47 2.70 0.33 -16.36
CA TYR A 47 3.92 0.17 -15.55
C TYR A 47 3.82 0.89 -14.21
N PHE A 48 3.39 2.16 -14.19
CA PHE A 48 3.22 2.91 -12.94
C PHE A 48 2.20 2.27 -11.99
N SER A 49 1.08 1.77 -12.53
CA SER A 49 0.08 1.06 -11.73
C SER A 49 0.63 -0.25 -11.16
N LEU A 50 1.38 -1.02 -11.94
CA LEU A 50 2.02 -2.24 -11.45
C LEU A 50 3.05 -1.96 -10.36
N MET A 51 3.83 -0.90 -10.53
CA MET A 51 4.79 -0.46 -9.52
C MET A 51 4.11 -0.03 -8.22
N CYS A 52 2.96 0.66 -8.28
CA CYS A 52 2.18 1.00 -7.09
C CYS A 52 1.74 -0.27 -6.33
N GLY A 53 1.14 -1.24 -7.04
CA GLY A 53 0.75 -2.51 -6.43
C GLY A 53 1.93 -3.29 -5.83
N ALA A 54 3.07 -3.32 -6.53
CA ALA A 54 4.29 -3.94 -6.02
C ALA A 54 4.85 -3.24 -4.78
N MET A 55 4.79 -1.90 -4.73
CA MET A 55 5.23 -1.12 -3.56
C MET A 55 4.32 -1.35 -2.35
N LEU A 56 3.01 -1.54 -2.55
CA LEU A 56 2.10 -1.95 -1.47
C LEU A 56 2.47 -3.33 -0.92
N ILE A 57 2.72 -4.31 -1.79
CA ILE A 57 3.15 -5.66 -1.38
C ILE A 57 4.47 -5.60 -0.61
N LEU A 58 5.45 -4.87 -1.14
CA LEU A 58 6.76 -4.74 -0.52
C LEU A 58 6.68 -4.01 0.83
N GLY A 59 5.99 -2.87 0.88
CA GLY A 59 5.79 -2.08 2.09
C GLY A 59 5.07 -2.87 3.18
N GLY A 60 3.99 -3.57 2.83
CA GLY A 60 3.28 -4.45 3.75
C GLY A 60 4.15 -5.62 4.23
N SER A 61 4.96 -6.22 3.36
CA SER A 61 5.86 -7.32 3.73
C SER A 61 6.98 -6.88 4.69
N ILE A 62 7.56 -5.69 4.46
CA ILE A 62 8.54 -5.07 5.35
C ILE A 62 7.93 -4.87 6.74
N VAL A 63 6.73 -4.28 6.81
CA VAL A 63 6.03 -4.06 8.08
C VAL A 63 5.75 -5.39 8.79
N HIS A 64 5.19 -6.37 8.08
CA HIS A 64 4.82 -7.67 8.66
C HIS A 64 6.03 -8.39 9.26
N THR A 65 7.17 -8.34 8.57
CA THR A 65 8.39 -9.07 8.97
C THR A 65 9.13 -8.36 10.10
N LEU A 66 9.20 -7.03 10.06
CA LEU A 66 10.10 -6.26 10.93
C LEU A 66 9.42 -5.67 12.17
N CYS A 67 8.09 -5.58 12.23
CA CYS A 67 7.40 -4.92 13.35
C CYS A 67 7.68 -5.56 14.73
N GLY A 68 7.95 -6.87 14.78
CA GLY A 68 8.30 -7.58 16.01
C GLY A 68 9.75 -7.34 16.46
N LYS A 69 10.65 -7.09 15.51
CA LYS A 69 12.11 -6.95 15.75
C LYS A 69 12.53 -5.55 16.14
N ALA A 70 11.64 -4.56 15.97
CA ALA A 70 11.94 -3.15 16.25
C ALA A 70 12.07 -2.80 17.74
N LYS A 71 11.75 -3.74 18.65
CA LYS A 71 12.09 -3.60 20.08
C LYS A 71 13.58 -3.87 20.33
N GLU A 72 14.13 -4.87 19.65
CA GLU A 72 15.53 -5.31 19.79
C GLU A 72 16.50 -4.43 18.99
N HIS A 73 16.04 -3.90 17.85
CA HIS A 73 16.87 -3.08 16.96
C HIS A 73 16.25 -1.68 16.75
N PRO A 74 16.73 -0.64 17.47
CA PRO A 74 16.15 0.70 17.40
C PRO A 74 16.14 1.33 16.00
N PHE A 75 17.15 1.05 15.16
CA PHE A 75 17.23 1.59 13.80
C PHE A 75 16.04 1.13 12.91
N LEU A 76 15.48 -0.06 13.18
CA LEU A 76 14.30 -0.55 12.45
C LEU A 76 13.07 0.31 12.69
N ARG A 77 13.02 1.06 13.80
CA ARG A 77 11.89 1.97 14.07
C ARG A 77 11.83 3.09 13.06
N THR A 78 12.98 3.67 12.71
CA THR A 78 13.07 4.74 11.70
C THR A 78 12.69 4.22 10.32
N LEU A 79 13.20 3.04 9.94
CA LEU A 79 12.84 2.41 8.66
C LEU A 79 11.34 2.11 8.56
N LEU A 80 10.76 1.53 9.62
CA LEU A 80 9.32 1.26 9.68
C LEU A 80 8.50 2.55 9.64
N LEU A 81 8.92 3.60 10.35
CA LEU A 81 8.25 4.90 10.32
C LEU A 81 8.23 5.49 8.90
N LEU A 82 9.37 5.42 8.19
CA LEU A 82 9.44 5.83 6.79
C LEU A 82 8.47 5.01 5.92
N THR A 83 8.44 3.68 6.08
CA THR A 83 7.51 2.82 5.34
C THR A 83 6.05 3.18 5.62
N TYR A 84 5.67 3.41 6.88
CA TYR A 84 4.30 3.82 7.23
C TYR A 84 3.93 5.16 6.58
N SER A 85 4.83 6.14 6.67
CA SER A 85 4.60 7.46 6.08
C SER A 85 4.43 7.38 4.56
N MET A 86 5.26 6.59 3.87
CA MET A 86 5.11 6.39 2.41
C MET A 86 3.80 5.71 2.05
N LEU A 87 3.37 4.69 2.79
CA LEU A 87 2.08 4.01 2.57
C LEU A 87 0.89 4.97 2.81
N VAL A 88 1.00 5.89 3.76
CA VAL A 88 -0.03 6.91 4.00
C VAL A 88 -0.06 7.94 2.87
N VAL A 89 1.09 8.42 2.40
CA VAL A 89 1.17 9.33 1.25
C VAL A 89 0.53 8.67 0.01
N ASP A 90 0.87 7.41 -0.27
CA ASP A 90 0.27 6.65 -1.36
C ASP A 90 -1.26 6.54 -1.22
N GLY A 91 -1.74 6.20 -0.01
CA GLY A 91 -3.17 6.16 0.28
C GLY A 91 -3.88 7.51 0.11
N ILE A 92 -3.27 8.62 0.53
CA ILE A 92 -3.81 9.97 0.32
C ILE A 92 -3.91 10.28 -1.17
N LEU A 93 -2.84 10.04 -1.92
CA LEU A 93 -2.82 10.27 -3.37
C LEU A 93 -3.90 9.41 -4.06
N ALA A 94 -4.03 8.15 -3.68
CA ALA A 94 -5.05 7.26 -4.22
C ALA A 94 -6.47 7.82 -4.01
N VAL A 95 -6.80 8.33 -2.82
CA VAL A 95 -8.12 8.93 -2.54
C VAL A 95 -8.32 10.26 -3.28
N CYS A 96 -7.29 11.10 -3.35
CA CYS A 96 -7.37 12.37 -4.07
C CYS A 96 -7.62 12.19 -5.58
N PHE A 97 -6.96 11.22 -6.21
CA PHE A 97 -7.09 10.96 -7.65
C PHE A 97 -8.20 9.98 -8.01
N MET A 98 -8.67 9.17 -7.05
CA MET A 98 -9.73 8.17 -7.27
C MET A 98 -10.77 8.18 -6.13
N PRO A 99 -11.46 9.31 -5.86
CA PRO A 99 -12.33 9.45 -4.69
C PRO A 99 -13.55 8.52 -4.70
N HIS A 100 -13.98 8.05 -5.86
CA HIS A 100 -15.11 7.11 -6.01
C HIS A 100 -14.67 5.64 -5.99
N ASN A 101 -13.37 5.35 -5.88
CA ASN A 101 -12.86 4.00 -5.84
C ASN A 101 -12.81 3.48 -4.39
N PRO A 102 -13.62 2.48 -4.01
CA PRO A 102 -13.63 1.97 -2.64
C PRO A 102 -12.27 1.37 -2.22
N CYS A 103 -11.52 0.79 -3.16
CA CYS A 103 -10.20 0.23 -2.87
C CYS A 103 -9.18 1.31 -2.46
N ALA A 104 -9.29 2.52 -3.01
CA ALA A 104 -8.42 3.64 -2.63
C ALA A 104 -8.63 4.03 -1.16
N TRP A 105 -9.89 4.08 -0.73
CA TRP A 105 -10.25 4.33 0.67
C TRP A 105 -9.77 3.22 1.60
N VAL A 106 -9.89 1.95 1.18
CA VAL A 106 -9.38 0.82 1.98
C VAL A 106 -7.87 0.93 2.19
N ILE A 107 -7.10 1.22 1.13
CA ILE A 107 -5.64 1.41 1.24
C ILE A 107 -5.33 2.57 2.19
N PHE A 108 -6.00 3.72 2.02
CA PHE A 108 -5.80 4.88 2.90
C PHE A 108 -6.06 4.55 4.37
N VAL A 109 -7.19 3.91 4.68
CA VAL A 109 -7.55 3.54 6.06
C VAL A 109 -6.55 2.54 6.63
N LEU A 110 -6.15 1.51 5.88
CA LEU A 110 -5.16 0.52 6.32
C LEU A 110 -3.80 1.18 6.61
N SER A 111 -3.33 2.05 5.70
CA SER A 111 -2.09 2.79 5.86
C SER A 111 -2.12 3.73 7.07
N LEU A 112 -3.24 4.43 7.27
CA LEU A 112 -3.41 5.34 8.40
C LEU A 112 -3.44 4.57 9.73
N LEU A 113 -4.15 3.45 9.80
CA LEU A 113 -4.15 2.58 10.97
C LEU A 113 -2.75 2.03 11.26
N LEU A 114 -2.01 1.61 10.22
CA LEU A 114 -0.62 1.19 10.37
C LEU A 114 0.25 2.30 10.97
N LEU A 115 0.02 3.57 10.63
CA LEU A 115 0.77 4.68 11.21
C LEU A 115 0.38 4.94 12.68
N VAL A 116 -0.91 5.01 12.98
CA VAL A 116 -1.47 5.48 14.27
C VAL A 116 -1.46 4.41 15.37
N VAL A 117 -1.53 3.12 15.03
CA VAL A 117 -1.54 2.05 16.05
C VAL A 117 -0.28 2.17 16.94
N PRO A 118 -0.43 2.29 18.26
CA PRO A 118 0.70 2.49 19.17
C PRO A 118 1.59 1.24 19.23
N LYS A 119 2.85 1.39 18.80
CA LYS A 119 3.79 0.27 18.58
C LYS A 119 4.79 0.08 19.72
N TYR A 120 5.20 1.18 20.34
CA TYR A 120 6.26 1.22 21.33
C TYR A 120 5.76 1.99 22.57
N LYS A 121 5.11 1.28 23.49
CA LYS A 121 5.04 1.62 24.90
C LYS A 121 5.54 0.40 25.65
#